data_AF-A0A962B2N8-F1
#
_entry.id   AF-A0A962B2N8-F1
#
_cell.length_a   1.000
_cell.length_b   1.000
_cell.length_c   1.000
_cell.angle_alpha   90.00
_cell.angle_beta   90.00
_cell.angle_gamma   90.00
#
_symmetry.space_group_name_H-M   'P 1'
#
loop_
_entity.id
_entity.type
_entity.pdbx_description
1 polymer ?
#
loop_
_entity_poly.entity_id
_entity_poly.type
_entity_poly.pdbx_seq_one_letter_code
_entity_poly.pdbx_strand_id
1 'polypeptide(L)'
;GMNTGLGDAVNLGWKLAAVVNGWSDPQILETYDRERHPFGVQLVHTTDRAFTTIVSKNPLARILRTRVLPIVIATASKVAPLRRLLFKTISQTRIAYRQSALSHGAHRGPLRAGDRFPWFRWQGGDSFEWLAQPGYLVLTFGGARPAEPVDWTGPTTRLAVEGPAAAAAHSQGLPRQGSVVVRPDMHIAEIRATA
;
A
#
# COMPACT_ATOMS: atom_id res chain seq x y z
N GLY A 1 3.19 6.92 -16.26
CA GLY A 1 2.90 5.60 -16.88
C GLY A 1 1.59 5.06 -16.35
N MET A 2 0.92 4.17 -17.09
CA MET A 2 -0.46 3.70 -16.82
C MET A 2 -0.69 3.14 -15.41
N ASN A 3 0.22 2.30 -14.89
CA ASN A 3 0.10 1.75 -13.52
C ASN A 3 0.04 2.83 -12.44
N THR A 4 0.80 3.91 -12.63
CA THR A 4 0.81 5.05 -11.72
C THR A 4 -0.50 5.82 -11.80
N GLY A 5 -1.01 6.07 -13.01
CA GLY A 5 -2.31 6.73 -13.21
C GLY A 5 -3.48 5.95 -12.62
N LEU A 6 -3.47 4.62 -12.71
CA LEU A 6 -4.48 3.79 -12.04
C LEU A 6 -4.38 3.92 -10.51
N GLY A 7 -3.16 3.92 -9.97
CA GLY A 7 -2.94 4.16 -8.54
C GLY A 7 -3.40 5.54 -8.09
N ASP A 8 -3.22 6.57 -8.92
CA ASP A 8 -3.71 7.93 -8.65
C ASP A 8 -5.24 7.96 -8.64
N ALA A 9 -5.88 7.34 -9.64
CA ALA A 9 -7.33 7.27 -9.76
C ALA A 9 -7.96 6.54 -8.57
N VAL A 10 -7.39 5.40 -8.16
CA VAL A 10 -7.87 4.66 -6.98
C VAL A 10 -7.70 5.47 -5.69
N ASN A 11 -6.58 6.18 -5.51
CA ASN A 11 -6.34 6.99 -4.32
C ASN A 11 -7.22 8.25 -4.25
N LEU A 12 -7.41 8.94 -5.38
CA LEU A 12 -8.17 10.18 -5.45
C LEU A 12 -9.69 9.93 -5.51
N GLY A 13 -10.12 8.89 -6.21
CA GLY A 13 -11.54 8.63 -6.49
C GLY A 13 -12.39 8.52 -5.24
N TRP A 14 -11.93 7.76 -4.23
CA TRP A 14 -12.67 7.62 -2.98
C TRP A 14 -12.66 8.90 -2.13
N LYS A 15 -11.58 9.69 -2.18
CA LYS A 15 -11.47 10.97 -1.46
C LYS A 15 -12.41 12.02 -2.06
N LEU A 16 -12.47 12.09 -3.39
CA LEU A 16 -13.44 12.94 -4.09
C LEU A 16 -14.88 12.53 -3.75
N ALA A 17 -15.17 11.23 -3.80
CA ALA A 17 -16.48 10.72 -3.39
C ALA A 17 -16.79 11.08 -1.93
N ALA A 18 -15.81 11.01 -1.03
CA ALA A 18 -15.98 11.40 0.36
C ALA A 18 -16.42 12.86 0.51
N VAL A 19 -15.74 13.78 -0.17
CA VAL A 19 -16.04 15.22 -0.10
C VAL A 19 -17.39 15.53 -0.76
N VAL A 20 -17.64 14.99 -1.95
CA VAL A 20 -18.90 15.24 -2.69
C VAL A 20 -20.12 14.75 -1.91
N ASN A 21 -20.00 13.63 -1.20
CA ASN A 21 -21.09 13.08 -0.39
C ASN A 21 -21.12 13.61 1.05
N GLY A 22 -20.22 14.54 1.42
CA GLY A 22 -20.14 15.09 2.78
C GLY A 22 -19.68 14.09 3.85
N TRP A 23 -18.99 13.01 3.46
CA TRP A 23 -18.49 11.97 4.35
C TRP A 23 -17.20 12.34 5.07
N SER A 24 -16.47 13.34 4.58
CA SER A 24 -15.21 13.80 5.16
C SER A 24 -14.96 15.27 4.81
N ASP A 25 -14.12 15.92 5.61
CA ASP A 25 -13.72 17.31 5.37
C ASP A 25 -12.92 17.44 4.06
N PRO A 26 -13.11 18.52 3.27
CA PRO A 26 -12.34 18.77 2.05
C PRO A 26 -10.82 18.67 2.20
N GLN A 27 -10.26 18.92 3.38
CA GLN A 27 -8.84 18.76 3.69
C GLN A 27 -8.30 17.36 3.42
N ILE A 28 -9.16 16.32 3.37
CA ILE A 28 -8.74 14.97 2.98
C ILE A 28 -8.10 14.95 1.57
N LEU A 29 -8.49 15.87 0.68
CA LEU A 29 -7.91 15.97 -0.67
C LEU A 29 -6.45 16.44 -0.63
N GLU A 30 -6.03 17.23 0.35
CA GLU A 30 -4.62 17.63 0.50
C GLU A 30 -3.71 16.41 0.73
N THR A 31 -4.25 15.33 1.29
CA THR A 31 -3.50 14.08 1.48
C THR A 31 -3.16 13.41 0.16
N TYR A 32 -3.94 13.61 -0.91
CA TYR A 32 -3.61 13.07 -2.24
C TYR A 32 -2.28 13.64 -2.73
N ASP A 33 -2.11 14.97 -2.67
CA ASP A 33 -0.87 15.60 -3.09
C ASP A 33 0.30 15.12 -2.23
N ARG A 34 0.15 15.07 -0.91
CA ARG A 34 1.24 14.58 -0.03
C ARG A 34 1.57 13.10 -0.26
N GLU A 35 0.59 12.27 -0.59
CA GLU A 35 0.77 10.83 -0.82
C GLU A 35 1.35 10.52 -2.22
N ARG A 36 0.94 11.26 -3.25
CA ARG A 36 1.18 10.91 -4.66
C ARG A 36 2.13 11.87 -5.38
N HIS A 37 2.24 13.13 -4.96
CA HIS A 37 3.15 14.10 -5.57
C HIS A 37 4.63 13.71 -5.45
N PRO A 38 5.14 13.24 -4.27
CA PRO A 38 6.53 12.79 -4.16
C PRO A 38 6.82 11.60 -5.08
N PHE A 39 5.84 10.70 -5.25
CA PHE A 39 5.97 9.54 -6.14
C PHE A 39 6.01 9.95 -7.61
N GLY A 40 5.13 10.87 -8.03
CA GLY A 40 5.10 11.40 -9.39
C GLY A 40 6.41 12.09 -9.77
N VAL A 41 6.92 12.96 -8.89
CA VAL A 41 8.19 13.67 -9.07
C VAL A 41 9.38 12.70 -9.10
N GLN A 42 9.44 11.76 -8.16
CA GLN A 42 10.51 10.76 -8.12
C GLN A 42 10.49 9.85 -9.34
N LEU A 43 9.31 9.45 -9.82
CA LEU A 43 9.16 8.64 -11.02
C LEU A 43 9.64 9.40 -12.26
N VAL A 44 9.26 10.67 -12.42
CA VAL A 44 9.70 11.51 -13.54
C VAL A 44 11.22 11.66 -13.52
N HIS A 45 11.82 12.07 -12.40
CA HIS A 45 13.28 12.23 -12.32
C HIS A 45 14.05 10.92 -12.53
N THR A 46 13.54 9.81 -11.99
CA THR A 46 14.20 8.50 -12.15
C THR A 46 14.10 8.01 -13.59
N THR A 47 12.95 8.18 -14.22
CA THR A 47 12.73 7.78 -15.62
C THR A 47 13.56 8.66 -16.55
N ASP A 48 13.62 9.97 -16.30
CA ASP A 48 14.37 10.93 -17.12
C ASP A 48 15.88 10.71 -17.02
N ARG A 49 16.42 10.42 -15.81
CA ARG A 49 17.82 10.02 -15.62
C ARG A 49 18.15 8.66 -16.24
N ALA A 50 17.23 7.69 -16.14
CA ALA A 50 17.42 6.40 -16.78
C ALA A 50 17.42 6.54 -18.31
N PHE A 51 16.49 7.32 -18.86
CA PHE A 51 16.35 7.53 -20.30
C PHE A 51 17.56 8.27 -20.87
N THR A 52 18.01 9.36 -20.23
CA THR A 52 19.24 10.07 -20.61
C THR A 52 20.47 9.18 -20.54
N THR A 53 20.57 8.29 -19.56
CA THR A 53 21.68 7.31 -19.47
C THR A 53 21.60 6.26 -20.59
N ILE A 54 20.38 5.80 -20.93
CA ILE A 54 20.14 4.78 -21.97
C ILE A 54 20.37 5.34 -23.39
N VAL A 55 20.07 6.62 -23.62
CA VAL A 55 20.18 7.30 -24.92
C VAL A 55 21.53 8.03 -25.06
N SER A 56 22.34 8.09 -24.01
CA SER A 56 23.68 8.69 -24.04
C SER A 56 24.57 8.05 -25.12
N LYS A 57 25.13 8.87 -26.00
CA LYS A 57 26.00 8.44 -27.11
C LYS A 57 27.42 8.03 -26.67
N ASN A 58 27.72 8.12 -25.37
CA ASN A 58 29.04 7.83 -24.84
C ASN A 58 29.43 6.35 -25.07
N PRO A 59 30.61 6.05 -25.66
CA PRO A 59 31.10 4.68 -25.87
C PRO A 59 31.09 3.81 -24.60
N LEU A 60 31.38 4.41 -23.43
CA LEU A 60 31.35 3.71 -22.15
C LEU A 60 29.92 3.32 -21.72
N ALA A 61 28.94 4.21 -21.95
CA ALA A 61 27.52 3.93 -21.68
C ALA A 61 27.00 2.78 -22.55
N ARG A 62 27.50 2.67 -23.80
CA ARG A 62 27.18 1.57 -24.72
C ARG A 62 27.70 0.23 -24.21
N ILE A 63 28.94 0.18 -23.73
CA ILE A 63 29.54 -1.05 -23.16
C ILE A 63 28.82 -1.46 -21.88
N LEU A 64 28.55 -0.48 -21.00
CA LEU A 64 27.77 -0.68 -19.78
C LEU A 64 26.40 -1.30 -20.11
N ARG A 65 25.66 -0.72 -21.07
CA ARG A 65 24.32 -1.19 -21.50
C ARG A 65 24.33 -2.57 -22.15
N THR A 66 25.29 -2.84 -23.04
CA THR A 66 25.26 -4.03 -23.90
C THR A 66 25.95 -5.24 -23.30
N ARG A 67 26.94 -5.05 -22.42
CA ARG A 67 27.73 -6.17 -21.85
C ARG A 67 27.60 -6.30 -20.34
N VAL A 68 27.58 -5.19 -19.60
CA VAL A 68 27.63 -5.24 -18.13
C VAL A 68 26.23 -5.40 -17.53
N LEU A 69 25.26 -4.57 -17.94
CA LEU A 69 23.88 -4.62 -17.42
C LEU A 69 23.22 -6.01 -17.54
N PRO A 70 23.29 -6.72 -18.69
CA PRO A 70 22.65 -8.03 -18.83
C PRO A 70 23.24 -9.06 -17.86
N ILE A 71 24.55 -9.05 -17.66
CA ILE A 71 25.25 -9.97 -16.75
C ILE A 71 24.85 -9.66 -15.31
N VAL A 72 24.86 -8.38 -14.92
CA VAL A 72 24.48 -7.94 -13.57
C VAL A 72 23.02 -8.28 -13.27
N ILE A 73 22.10 -8.04 -14.21
CA ILE A 73 20.69 -8.41 -14.06
C ILE A 73 20.52 -9.93 -13.96
N ALA A 74 21.23 -10.70 -14.78
CA ALA A 74 21.18 -12.16 -14.77
C ALA A 74 21.78 -12.79 -13.50
N THR A 75 22.79 -12.15 -12.88
CA THR A 75 23.34 -12.59 -11.59
C THR A 75 22.49 -12.13 -10.41
N ALA A 76 22.05 -10.87 -10.41
CA ALA A 76 21.18 -10.31 -9.38
C ALA A 76 19.84 -11.06 -9.27
N SER A 77 19.29 -11.54 -10.39
CA SER A 77 18.03 -12.30 -10.40
C SER A 77 18.13 -13.70 -9.77
N LYS A 78 19.34 -14.24 -9.61
CA LYS A 78 19.59 -15.52 -8.89
C LYS A 78 19.54 -15.34 -7.37
N VAL A 79 19.67 -14.12 -6.87
CA VAL A 79 19.63 -13.81 -5.44
C VAL A 79 18.17 -13.56 -5.02
N ALA A 80 17.56 -14.49 -4.29
CA ALA A 80 16.13 -14.45 -3.98
C ALA A 80 15.66 -13.16 -3.23
N PRO A 81 16.38 -12.63 -2.23
CA PRO A 81 16.03 -11.36 -1.59
C PRO A 81 16.06 -10.18 -2.58
N LEU A 82 17.08 -10.12 -3.43
CA LEU A 82 17.29 -9.03 -4.39
C LEU A 82 16.25 -9.06 -5.51
N ARG A 83 15.92 -10.26 -6.03
CA ARG A 83 14.83 -10.45 -6.98
C ARG A 83 13.49 -10.00 -6.41
N ARG A 84 13.17 -10.35 -5.16
CA ARG A 84 11.93 -9.91 -4.49
C ARG A 84 11.87 -8.39 -4.34
N LEU A 85 13.00 -7.74 -4.00
CA LEU A 85 13.07 -6.29 -3.91
C LEU A 85 12.80 -5.62 -5.27
N LEU A 86 13.51 -6.05 -6.33
CA LEU A 86 13.34 -5.52 -7.69
C LEU A 86 11.89 -5.69 -8.18
N PHE A 87 11.32 -6.87 -7.98
CA PHE A 87 9.93 -7.13 -8.33
C PHE A 87 8.97 -6.19 -7.60
N LYS A 88 9.13 -6.02 -6.27
CA LYS A 88 8.29 -5.12 -5.47
C LYS A 88 8.39 -3.65 -5.91
N THR A 89 9.58 -3.23 -6.34
CA THR A 89 9.82 -1.86 -6.84
C THR A 89 9.18 -1.65 -8.21
N ILE A 90 9.43 -2.55 -9.17
CA ILE A 90 8.92 -2.40 -10.55
C ILE A 90 7.40 -2.56 -10.60
N SER A 91 6.84 -3.51 -9.83
CA SER A 91 5.40 -3.71 -9.72
C SER A 91 4.68 -2.61 -8.92
N GLN A 92 5.41 -1.67 -8.32
CA GLN A 92 4.86 -0.61 -7.46
C GLN A 92 4.05 -1.14 -6.25
N THR A 93 4.21 -2.42 -5.89
CA THR A 93 3.53 -3.04 -4.74
C THR A 93 4.12 -2.60 -3.39
N ARG A 94 5.19 -1.81 -3.41
CA ARG A 94 5.86 -1.27 -2.21
C ARG A 94 5.37 0.14 -1.81
N ILE A 95 4.42 0.74 -2.54
CA ILE A 95 3.89 2.06 -2.16
C ILE A 95 3.22 1.95 -0.78
N ALA A 96 3.63 2.81 0.13
CA ALA A 96 3.12 2.90 1.49
C ALA A 96 3.02 4.36 1.90
N TYR A 97 1.94 4.73 2.58
CA TYR A 97 1.60 6.10 2.97
C TYR A 97 1.86 6.36 4.45
N ARG A 98 2.95 5.82 5.01
CA ARG A 98 3.25 5.84 6.46
C ARG A 98 3.33 7.24 7.08
N GLN A 99 3.57 8.26 6.27
CA GLN A 99 3.66 9.67 6.69
C GLN A 99 2.38 10.46 6.39
N SER A 100 1.34 9.80 5.87
CA SER A 100 0.07 10.44 5.59
C SER A 100 -0.65 10.80 6.88
N ALA A 101 -1.37 11.92 6.85
CA ALA A 101 -2.31 12.32 7.89
C ALA A 101 -3.48 11.33 8.07
N LEU A 102 -3.63 10.32 7.19
CA LEU A 102 -4.61 9.25 7.33
C LEU A 102 -4.02 7.96 7.96
N SER A 103 -2.74 7.98 8.33
CA SER A 103 -2.03 6.80 8.88
C SER A 103 -1.72 6.98 10.36
N HIS A 104 -2.43 6.27 11.22
CA HIS A 104 -2.39 6.43 12.68
C HIS A 104 -2.18 5.11 13.44
N GLY A 105 -1.86 5.24 14.72
CA GLY A 105 -1.72 4.11 15.63
C GLY A 105 -0.28 3.63 15.80
N ALA A 106 -0.04 2.94 16.91
CA ALA A 106 1.25 2.37 17.26
C ALA A 106 1.12 0.85 17.35
N HIS A 107 1.81 0.15 16.45
CA HIS A 107 1.87 -1.30 16.44
C HIS A 107 3.33 -1.75 16.39
N ARG A 108 3.71 -2.65 17.29
CA ARG A 108 5.10 -3.17 17.38
C ARG A 108 5.38 -4.35 16.44
N GLY A 109 4.44 -4.70 15.56
CA GLY A 109 4.62 -5.75 14.56
C GLY A 109 5.23 -5.25 13.23
N PRO A 110 5.34 -6.15 12.23
CA PRO A 110 5.96 -5.84 10.95
C PRO A 110 5.09 -4.94 10.06
N LEU A 111 3.77 -4.94 10.26
CA LEU A 111 2.82 -4.06 9.57
C LEU A 111 2.64 -2.74 10.32
N ARG A 112 2.58 -1.66 9.56
CA ARG A 112 2.37 -0.30 10.05
C ARG A 112 1.22 0.37 9.31
N ALA A 113 0.63 1.39 9.94
CA ALA A 113 -0.29 2.27 9.24
C ALA A 113 0.40 2.91 8.02
N GLY A 114 -0.37 3.05 6.95
CA GLY A 114 0.08 3.43 5.61
C GLY A 114 0.55 2.27 4.74
N ASP A 115 0.84 1.08 5.29
CA ASP A 115 1.17 -0.09 4.48
C ASP A 115 -0.07 -0.60 3.73
N ARG A 116 0.15 -1.16 2.54
CA ARG A 116 -0.92 -1.88 1.82
C ARG A 116 -1.36 -3.09 2.64
N PHE A 117 -2.67 -3.32 2.73
CA PHE A 117 -3.21 -4.47 3.43
C PHE A 117 -2.69 -5.77 2.76
N PRO A 118 -2.15 -6.73 3.55
CA PRO A 118 -1.56 -7.93 2.98
C PRO A 118 -2.61 -8.83 2.35
N TRP A 119 -2.25 -9.47 1.23
CA TRP A 119 -3.06 -10.55 0.67
C TRP A 119 -2.72 -11.88 1.33
N PHE A 120 -3.72 -12.60 1.79
CA PHE A 120 -3.60 -13.95 2.33
C PHE A 120 -4.89 -14.74 2.15
N ARG A 121 -4.78 -16.06 2.22
CA ARG A 121 -5.89 -17.01 2.03
C ARG A 121 -6.03 -17.95 3.21
N TRP A 122 -7.25 -18.43 3.45
CA TRP A 122 -7.56 -19.50 4.41
C TRP A 122 -8.50 -20.52 3.76
N GLN A 123 -8.87 -21.58 4.50
CA GLN A 123 -9.93 -22.48 4.03
C GLN A 123 -11.28 -21.76 4.08
N GLY A 124 -11.77 -21.32 2.92
CA GLY A 124 -13.08 -20.68 2.77
C GLY A 124 -13.07 -19.25 2.25
N GLY A 125 -11.91 -18.67 1.92
CA GLY A 125 -11.85 -17.35 1.30
C GLY A 125 -10.46 -16.73 1.29
N ASP A 126 -10.40 -15.47 0.88
CA ASP A 126 -9.19 -14.66 0.94
C ASP A 126 -9.46 -13.22 1.39
N SER A 127 -8.39 -12.53 1.77
CA SER A 127 -8.50 -11.21 2.39
C SER A 127 -8.95 -10.11 1.43
N PHE A 128 -8.95 -10.34 0.11
CA PHE A 128 -9.45 -9.39 -0.87
C PHE A 128 -10.96 -9.29 -0.85
N GLU A 129 -11.67 -10.38 -0.55
CA GLU A 129 -13.14 -10.39 -0.43
C GLU A 129 -13.62 -9.41 0.65
N TRP A 130 -12.84 -9.22 1.72
CA TRP A 130 -13.14 -8.22 2.75
C TRP A 130 -12.99 -6.78 2.24
N LEU A 131 -12.07 -6.56 1.31
CA LEU A 131 -11.72 -5.25 0.76
C LEU A 131 -12.60 -4.83 -0.42
N ALA A 132 -13.41 -5.74 -0.96
CA ALA A 132 -14.34 -5.46 -2.05
C ALA A 132 -15.55 -4.61 -1.61
N GLN A 133 -15.69 -4.35 -0.30
CA GLN A 133 -16.78 -3.59 0.27
C GLN A 133 -16.60 -2.08 0.06
N PRO A 134 -17.69 -1.31 -0.08
CA PRO A 134 -17.61 0.13 -0.22
C PRO A 134 -17.18 0.80 1.10
N GLY A 135 -16.24 1.75 1.01
CA GLY A 135 -15.83 2.57 2.16
C GLY A 135 -14.73 1.95 3.00
N TYR A 136 -14.71 2.29 4.29
CA TYR A 136 -13.69 1.79 5.22
C TYR A 136 -14.02 0.38 5.70
N LEU A 137 -12.99 -0.44 5.90
CA LEU A 137 -13.08 -1.75 6.53
C LEU A 137 -12.45 -1.69 7.92
N VAL A 138 -13.19 -2.07 8.95
CA VAL A 138 -12.70 -2.19 10.33
C VAL A 138 -12.70 -3.66 10.73
N LEU A 139 -11.51 -4.21 10.97
CA LEU A 139 -11.30 -5.56 11.45
C LEU A 139 -11.06 -5.54 12.97
N THR A 140 -11.72 -6.43 13.70
CA THR A 140 -11.43 -6.66 15.12
C THR A 140 -10.95 -8.08 15.37
N PHE A 141 -9.98 -8.21 16.27
CA PHE A 141 -9.36 -9.47 16.66
C PHE A 141 -9.45 -9.65 18.17
N GLY A 142 -9.75 -10.87 18.62
CA GLY A 142 -9.77 -11.22 20.03
C GLY A 142 -10.81 -10.46 20.87
N GLY A 143 -11.98 -10.15 20.29
CA GLY A 143 -13.04 -9.43 20.99
C GLY A 143 -12.78 -7.94 21.23
N ALA A 144 -11.75 -7.36 20.60
CA ALA A 144 -11.45 -5.94 20.72
C ALA A 144 -12.59 -5.05 20.21
N ARG A 145 -12.74 -3.88 20.82
CA ARG A 145 -13.70 -2.86 20.37
C ARG A 145 -13.31 -2.36 18.97
N PRO A 146 -14.27 -2.23 18.03
CA PRO A 146 -13.97 -1.66 16.72
C PRO A 146 -13.46 -0.23 16.86
N ALA A 147 -12.41 0.09 16.11
CA ALA A 147 -11.95 1.45 15.95
C ALA A 147 -12.90 2.21 15.01
N GLU A 148 -13.05 3.51 15.25
CA GLU A 148 -13.80 4.39 14.37
C GLU A 148 -12.82 5.06 13.39
N PRO A 149 -13.09 5.05 12.08
CA PRO A 149 -12.29 5.81 11.12
C PRO A 149 -12.34 7.31 11.47
N VAL A 150 -11.18 7.96 11.45
CA VAL A 150 -11.05 9.39 11.78
C VAL A 150 -11.64 10.25 10.66
N ASP A 151 -12.36 11.31 11.03
CA ASP A 151 -12.96 12.31 10.13
C ASP A 151 -13.77 11.69 8.97
N TRP A 152 -14.53 10.65 9.29
CA TRP A 152 -15.30 9.87 8.33
C TRP A 152 -16.71 9.57 8.85
N THR A 153 -17.72 9.80 8.00
CA THR A 153 -19.14 9.48 8.29
C THR A 153 -19.78 8.61 7.20
N GLY A 154 -19.00 8.18 6.21
CA GLY A 154 -19.48 7.37 5.08
C GLY A 154 -19.57 5.87 5.37
N PRO A 155 -19.77 5.05 4.31
CA PRO A 155 -19.86 3.60 4.42
C PRO A 155 -18.68 3.00 5.18
N THR A 156 -18.97 2.13 6.14
CA THR A 156 -17.97 1.44 6.96
C THR A 156 -18.42 0.01 7.24
N THR A 157 -17.68 -0.97 6.75
CA THR A 157 -17.88 -2.39 7.05
C THR A 157 -17.09 -2.76 8.30
N ARG A 158 -17.72 -3.44 9.25
CA ARG A 158 -17.08 -3.92 10.48
C ARG A 158 -17.12 -5.45 10.48
N LEU A 159 -15.97 -6.09 10.70
CA LEU A 159 -15.84 -7.54 10.70
C LEU A 159 -15.04 -8.01 11.92
N ALA A 160 -15.65 -8.86 12.73
CA ALA A 160 -14.92 -9.63 13.74
C ALA A 160 -14.26 -10.83 13.04
N VAL A 161 -12.92 -10.90 13.13
CA VAL A 161 -12.14 -11.94 12.44
C VAL A 161 -11.75 -13.01 13.45
N GLU A 162 -12.22 -14.23 13.20
CA GLU A 162 -12.02 -15.39 14.09
C GLU A 162 -11.56 -16.63 13.31
N GLY A 163 -11.19 -17.68 14.03
CA GLY A 163 -10.90 -19.00 13.47
C GLY A 163 -9.76 -19.01 12.43
N PRO A 164 -9.90 -19.78 11.32
CA PRO A 164 -8.85 -19.92 10.30
C PRO A 164 -8.44 -18.59 9.65
N ALA A 165 -9.38 -17.66 9.50
CA ALA A 165 -9.11 -16.33 8.95
C ALA A 165 -8.21 -15.50 9.88
N ALA A 166 -8.48 -15.54 11.20
CA ALA A 166 -7.64 -14.86 12.20
C ALA A 166 -6.22 -15.47 12.23
N ALA A 167 -6.12 -16.80 12.22
CA ALA A 167 -4.82 -17.48 12.18
C ALA A 167 -3.99 -17.07 10.95
N ALA A 168 -4.63 -17.02 9.77
CA ALA A 168 -3.98 -16.56 8.54
C ALA A 168 -3.57 -15.08 8.64
N ALA A 169 -4.43 -14.21 9.18
CA ALA A 169 -4.13 -12.79 9.41
C ALA A 169 -2.91 -12.60 10.33
N HIS A 170 -2.84 -13.30 11.46
CA HIS A 170 -1.70 -13.21 12.39
C HIS A 170 -0.39 -13.66 11.76
N SER A 171 -0.43 -14.65 10.86
CA SER A 171 0.76 -15.10 10.11
C SER A 171 1.34 -13.99 9.20
N GLN A 172 0.51 -13.05 8.79
CA GLN A 172 0.91 -11.87 8.00
C GLN A 172 1.33 -10.68 8.87
N GLY A 173 1.28 -10.82 10.20
CA GLY A 173 1.67 -9.77 11.14
C GLY A 173 0.56 -8.80 11.53
N LEU A 174 -0.71 -9.16 11.31
CA LEU A 174 -1.87 -8.48 11.92
C LEU A 174 -1.95 -8.82 13.43
N PRO A 175 -2.49 -7.92 14.27
CA PRO A 175 -2.44 -8.07 15.72
C PRO A 175 -3.29 -9.26 16.18
N ARG A 176 -2.85 -9.95 17.26
CA ARG A 176 -3.60 -11.06 17.88
C ARG A 176 -4.85 -10.58 18.62
N GLN A 177 -4.76 -9.42 19.23
CA GLN A 177 -5.86 -8.73 19.88
C GLN A 177 -5.77 -7.25 19.51
N GLY A 178 -6.90 -6.67 19.10
CA GLY A 178 -6.96 -5.27 18.71
C GLY A 178 -7.77 -5.03 17.42
N SER A 179 -7.59 -3.85 16.84
CA SER A 179 -8.37 -3.39 15.70
C SER A 179 -7.48 -2.88 14.56
N VAL A 180 -7.94 -3.08 13.33
CA VAL A 180 -7.28 -2.59 12.12
C VAL A 180 -8.30 -1.88 11.25
N VAL A 181 -8.00 -0.64 10.88
CA VAL A 181 -8.82 0.17 9.98
C VAL A 181 -8.14 0.22 8.62
N VAL A 182 -8.87 -0.10 7.56
CA VAL A 182 -8.38 -0.15 6.18
C VAL A 182 -9.20 0.81 5.33
N ARG A 183 -8.50 1.63 4.56
CA ARG A 183 -9.05 2.63 3.64
C ARG A 183 -9.68 1.97 2.41
N PRO A 184 -10.56 2.69 1.68
CA PRO A 184 -11.12 2.22 0.41
C PRO A 184 -10.07 1.90 -0.66
N ASP A 185 -8.86 2.47 -0.58
CA ASP A 185 -7.74 2.18 -1.48
C ASP A 185 -6.82 1.05 -0.99
N MET A 186 -7.30 0.22 -0.05
CA MET A 186 -6.63 -0.98 0.47
C MET A 186 -5.36 -0.71 1.30
N HIS A 187 -5.18 0.51 1.81
CA HIS A 187 -4.10 0.84 2.72
C HIS A 187 -4.59 0.86 4.17
N ILE A 188 -3.75 0.40 5.09
CA ILE A 188 -4.06 0.41 6.52
C ILE A 188 -4.08 1.88 6.97
N ALA A 189 -5.24 2.38 7.39
CA ALA A 189 -5.37 3.69 8.01
C ALA A 189 -4.88 3.63 9.46
N GLU A 190 -5.21 2.54 10.16
CA GLU A 190 -4.88 2.43 11.57
C GLU A 190 -4.64 0.97 11.99
N ILE A 191 -3.68 0.78 12.90
CA ILE A 191 -3.46 -0.50 13.56
C ILE A 191 -3.25 -0.28 15.05
N ARG A 192 -4.14 -0.83 15.87
CA ARG A 192 -4.07 -0.82 17.34
C ARG A 192 -4.00 -2.24 17.84
N ALA A 193 -2.92 -2.59 18.53
CA ALA A 193 -2.86 -3.83 19.30
C ALA A 193 -3.21 -3.55 20.76
N THR A 194 -4.06 -4.37 21.34
CA THR A 194 -4.29 -4.41 22.78
C THR A 194 -3.33 -5.44 23.38
N ALA A 195 -2.66 -5.08 24.48
CA ALA A 195 -1.73 -5.94 25.19
C ALA A 195 -2.46 -6.98 26.04
#